data_AF-A0A0U4ZY49-F1
#
_entry.id   AF-A0A0U4ZY49-F1
#
_cell.length_a   1.000
_cell.length_b   1.000
_cell.length_c   1.000
_cell.angle_alpha   90.00
_cell.angle_beta   90.00
_cell.angle_gamma   90.00
#
_symmetry.space_group_name_H-M   'P 1'
#
loop_
_entity.id
_entity.type
_entity.pdbx_description
1 polymer ?
#
loop_
_entity_poly.entity_id
_entity_poly.type
_entity_poly.pdbx_seq_one_letter_code
_entity_poly.pdbx_strand_id
1 'polypeptide(L)'
;MSTFTTVFPSALSDLLALMTTSRVLDDAIQALGAMSASRLGTRAISTLRVSLSDKSHARGDDVLWATFLLGLFELLCEGSGDGYISHVFYGTSMLLRLVPPSSSMSPLRRAFYDIFRVCEASRALPHSETTILSEPTWLRFQEAHQGSGDHWNPLEEITTLMIETSAFNLRSRNTISRIPSAELATNPSVLCLAVDGQRLQQTICAWHDHALAYLSQGHHQPRTNVDLALLKYHTLLLFLSGGTHDSFPNWTNLPGPALTQSETCDHVTLILDLSERILRHSSAPGILLFFPLTIAGCRTRREDQRVRIRILSLLDQVLCSGFGTAKRVRETILQCWSRRDAEDRVRIESAVS
;
A
#
# COMPACT_ATOMS: atom_id res chain seq x y z
N MET A 1 -4.40 20.92 -12.46
CA MET A 1 -3.90 19.53 -12.56
C MET A 1 -3.61 19.07 -11.16
N SER A 2 -4.21 17.97 -10.69
CA SER A 2 -4.09 17.54 -9.30
C SER A 2 -2.64 17.12 -8.99
N THR A 3 -2.26 17.22 -7.71
CA THR A 3 -0.97 16.78 -7.13
C THR A 3 -0.59 15.35 -7.52
N PHE A 4 -1.55 14.54 -7.97
CA PHE A 4 -1.33 13.17 -8.44
C PHE A 4 -0.64 13.10 -9.82
N THR A 5 -0.93 14.05 -10.72
CA THR A 5 -0.37 14.06 -12.09
C THR A 5 1.09 14.52 -12.16
N THR A 6 1.61 15.16 -11.11
CA THR A 6 3.00 15.64 -11.03
C THR A 6 3.99 14.58 -10.51
N VAL A 7 3.50 13.39 -10.15
CA VAL A 7 4.31 12.29 -9.61
C VAL A 7 4.80 11.35 -10.71
N PHE A 8 4.11 11.33 -11.86
CA PHE A 8 4.40 10.41 -12.95
C PHE A 8 4.58 11.14 -14.29
N PRO A 9 5.63 11.99 -14.41
CA PRO A 9 5.84 12.84 -15.57
C PRO A 9 6.04 12.07 -16.88
N SER A 10 6.52 10.83 -16.83
CA SER A 10 6.73 9.97 -18.00
C SER A 10 5.42 9.53 -18.67
N ALA A 11 4.36 9.29 -17.89
CA ALA A 11 3.05 8.90 -18.43
C ALA A 11 2.27 10.09 -19.00
N LEU A 12 2.65 11.32 -18.65
CA LEU A 12 1.85 12.50 -18.90
C LEU A 12 1.73 12.84 -20.39
N SER A 13 2.81 12.70 -21.17
CA SER A 13 2.80 12.97 -22.61
C SER A 13 1.90 11.99 -23.37
N ASP A 14 2.02 10.69 -23.05
CA ASP A 14 1.23 9.64 -23.70
C ASP A 14 -0.26 9.72 -23.29
N LEU A 15 -0.53 10.04 -22.02
CA LEU A 15 -1.89 10.30 -21.54
C LEU A 15 -2.52 11.50 -22.24
N LEU A 16 -1.78 12.60 -22.41
CA LEU A 16 -2.28 13.80 -23.11
C LEU A 16 -2.63 13.50 -24.58
N ALA A 17 -1.86 12.65 -25.27
CA ALA A 17 -2.19 12.22 -26.63
C ALA A 17 -3.50 11.41 -26.65
N LEU A 18 -3.68 10.47 -25.71
CA LEU A 18 -4.89 9.66 -25.60
C LEU A 18 -6.12 10.46 -25.14
N MET A 19 -5.95 11.53 -24.37
CA MET A 19 -7.06 12.41 -23.98
C MET A 19 -7.78 13.01 -25.19
N THR A 20 -7.05 13.37 -26.24
CA THR A 20 -7.66 13.98 -27.44
C THR A 20 -8.52 13.01 -28.24
N THR A 21 -8.37 11.70 -28.01
CA THR A 21 -8.99 10.63 -28.80
C THR A 21 -9.93 9.74 -27.99
N SER A 22 -9.84 9.77 -26.65
CA SER A 22 -10.66 8.95 -25.77
C SER A 22 -11.56 9.79 -24.86
N ARG A 23 -12.87 9.72 -25.13
CA ARG A 23 -13.89 10.40 -24.33
C ARG A 23 -13.96 9.88 -22.89
N VAL A 24 -13.73 8.59 -22.68
CA VAL A 24 -13.78 7.99 -21.32
C VAL A 24 -12.64 8.50 -20.45
N LEU A 25 -11.45 8.67 -21.03
CA LEU A 25 -10.28 9.20 -20.33
C LEU A 25 -10.42 10.71 -20.08
N ASP A 26 -10.91 11.47 -21.06
CA ASP A 26 -11.16 12.91 -20.92
C ASP A 26 -12.19 13.19 -19.80
N ASP A 27 -13.31 12.47 -19.80
CA ASP A 27 -14.33 12.58 -18.74
C ASP A 27 -13.76 12.26 -17.34
N ALA A 28 -12.92 11.22 -17.22
CA ALA A 28 -12.29 10.84 -15.96
C ALA A 28 -11.31 11.89 -15.45
N ILE A 29 -10.51 12.49 -16.33
CA ILE A 29 -9.54 13.54 -15.97
C ILE A 29 -10.26 14.84 -15.59
N GLN A 30 -11.32 15.20 -16.31
CA GLN A 30 -12.17 16.35 -15.95
C GLN A 30 -12.82 16.15 -14.57
N ALA A 31 -13.34 14.96 -14.28
CA ALA A 31 -13.90 14.64 -12.97
C ALA A 31 -12.84 14.80 -11.87
N LEU A 32 -11.65 14.22 -12.06
CA LEU A 32 -10.54 14.33 -11.11
C LEU A 32 -10.08 15.78 -10.91
N GLY A 33 -9.99 16.56 -11.99
CA GLY A 33 -9.58 17.97 -11.96
C GLY A 33 -10.59 18.89 -11.27
N ALA A 34 -11.88 18.58 -11.36
CA ALA A 34 -12.94 19.38 -10.74
C ALA A 34 -13.10 19.11 -9.23
N MET A 35 -12.45 18.06 -8.69
CA MET A 35 -12.31 17.66 -7.26
C MET A 35 -13.57 17.63 -6.37
N SER A 36 -14.75 17.95 -6.89
CA SER A 36 -16.02 18.03 -6.12
C SER A 36 -17.28 18.10 -7.00
N ALA A 37 -17.14 18.15 -8.33
CA ALA A 37 -18.28 18.21 -9.25
C ALA A 37 -18.90 16.81 -9.45
N SER A 38 -19.79 16.40 -8.54
CA SER A 38 -20.51 15.12 -8.59
C SER A 38 -21.11 14.79 -9.97
N ARG A 39 -21.58 15.82 -10.71
CA ARG A 39 -22.14 15.65 -12.07
C ARG A 39 -21.11 15.15 -13.09
N LEU A 40 -19.86 15.58 -13.01
CA LEU A 40 -18.79 15.14 -13.92
C LEU A 40 -18.35 13.71 -13.58
N GLY A 41 -18.27 13.37 -12.29
CA GLY A 41 -18.01 12.00 -11.85
C GLY A 41 -19.07 11.01 -12.34
N THR A 42 -20.36 11.33 -12.18
CA THR A 42 -21.46 10.48 -12.67
C THR A 42 -21.44 10.31 -14.19
N ARG A 43 -21.08 11.37 -14.94
CA ARG A 43 -20.92 11.30 -16.40
C ARG A 43 -19.76 10.37 -16.77
N ALA A 44 -18.61 10.51 -16.13
CA ALA A 44 -17.45 9.67 -16.41
C ALA A 44 -17.72 8.19 -16.10
N ILE A 45 -18.41 7.88 -15.00
CA ILE A 45 -18.84 6.51 -14.66
C ILE A 45 -19.79 5.95 -15.72
N SER A 46 -20.74 6.75 -16.25
CA SER A 46 -21.64 6.26 -17.30
C SER A 46 -20.90 6.00 -18.61
N THR A 47 -19.98 6.89 -19.02
CA THR A 47 -19.11 6.71 -20.18
C THR A 47 -18.24 5.45 -20.04
N LEU A 48 -17.69 5.21 -18.83
CA LEU A 48 -16.92 4.00 -18.55
C LEU A 48 -17.76 2.72 -18.69
N ARG A 49 -18.98 2.70 -18.14
CA ARG A 49 -19.90 1.55 -18.25
C ARG A 49 -20.24 1.20 -19.69
N VAL A 50 -20.46 2.21 -20.53
CA VAL A 50 -20.68 2.00 -21.98
C VAL A 50 -19.44 1.39 -22.62
N SER A 51 -18.25 1.92 -22.31
CA SER A 51 -16.97 1.43 -22.86
C SER A 51 -16.66 -0.01 -22.44
N LEU A 52 -17.02 -0.39 -21.20
CA LEU A 52 -16.85 -1.76 -20.68
C LEU A 52 -17.84 -2.78 -21.26
N SER A 53 -18.93 -2.31 -21.88
CA SER A 53 -19.93 -3.19 -22.52
C SER A 53 -19.39 -3.82 -23.82
N ASP A 54 -18.34 -3.23 -24.40
CA ASP A 54 -17.62 -3.79 -25.54
C ASP A 54 -16.27 -4.39 -25.10
N LYS A 55 -16.12 -5.70 -25.33
CA LYS A 55 -14.94 -6.48 -24.95
C LYS A 55 -13.66 -6.03 -25.64
N SER A 56 -13.72 -5.47 -26.85
CA SER A 56 -12.51 -4.96 -27.52
C SER A 56 -12.04 -3.66 -26.90
N HIS A 57 -12.97 -2.76 -26.55
CA HIS A 57 -12.65 -1.49 -25.90
C HIS A 57 -12.19 -1.68 -24.45
N ALA A 58 -12.74 -2.65 -23.72
CA ALA A 58 -12.32 -2.97 -22.34
C ALA A 58 -10.82 -3.33 -22.21
N ARG A 59 -10.15 -3.68 -23.31
CA ARG A 59 -8.70 -3.98 -23.31
C ARG A 59 -7.83 -2.74 -23.53
N GLY A 60 -8.41 -1.58 -23.86
CA GLY A 60 -7.68 -0.34 -24.14
C GLY A 60 -6.97 0.24 -22.93
N ASP A 61 -5.83 0.91 -23.17
CA ASP A 61 -5.09 1.63 -22.14
C ASP A 61 -5.92 2.81 -21.58
N ASP A 62 -6.73 3.44 -22.43
CA ASP A 62 -7.63 4.52 -22.04
C ASP A 62 -8.70 4.09 -21.02
N VAL A 63 -9.32 2.93 -21.22
CA VAL A 63 -10.29 2.35 -20.27
C VAL A 63 -9.61 1.98 -18.95
N LEU A 64 -8.40 1.42 -19.02
CA LEU A 64 -7.59 1.08 -17.83
C LEU A 64 -7.28 2.33 -16.99
N TRP A 65 -6.73 3.37 -17.62
CA TRP A 65 -6.40 4.63 -16.95
C TRP A 65 -7.64 5.37 -16.46
N ALA A 66 -8.72 5.42 -17.24
CA ALA A 66 -9.96 6.04 -16.82
C ALA A 66 -10.55 5.37 -15.58
N THR A 67 -10.53 4.02 -15.52
CA THR A 67 -11.00 3.25 -14.36
C THR A 67 -10.21 3.61 -13.10
N PHE A 68 -8.89 3.70 -13.22
CA PHE A 68 -8.02 4.07 -12.11
C PHE A 68 -8.22 5.51 -11.64
N LEU A 69 -8.26 6.47 -12.57
CA LEU A 69 -8.46 7.87 -12.26
C LEU A 69 -9.83 8.13 -11.62
N LEU A 70 -10.86 7.38 -12.04
CA LEU A 70 -12.18 7.46 -11.41
C LEU A 70 -12.18 6.91 -9.99
N GLY A 71 -11.49 5.80 -9.73
CA GLY A 71 -11.33 5.32 -8.37
C GLY A 71 -10.54 6.29 -7.49
N LEU A 72 -9.54 7.00 -8.02
CA LEU A 72 -8.88 8.11 -7.30
C LEU A 72 -9.82 9.30 -7.07
N PHE A 73 -10.67 9.65 -8.03
CA PHE A 73 -11.68 10.68 -7.83
C PHE A 73 -12.62 10.33 -6.67
N GLU A 74 -13.09 9.09 -6.61
CA GLU A 74 -13.93 8.62 -5.50
C GLU A 74 -13.19 8.63 -4.17
N LEU A 75 -11.90 8.28 -4.14
CA LEU A 75 -11.07 8.44 -2.93
C LEU A 75 -11.01 9.90 -2.44
N LEU A 76 -10.93 10.86 -3.36
CA LEU A 76 -10.85 12.28 -3.03
C LEU A 76 -12.21 12.83 -2.56
N CYS A 77 -13.30 12.38 -3.18
CA CYS A 77 -14.64 12.92 -2.95
C CYS A 77 -15.46 12.16 -1.88
N GLU A 78 -15.20 10.88 -1.66
CA GLU A 78 -15.96 10.00 -0.76
C GLU A 78 -15.11 9.57 0.45
N GLY A 79 -15.63 9.82 1.65
CA GLY A 79 -14.91 9.53 2.90
C GLY A 79 -14.81 8.05 3.26
N SER A 80 -15.63 7.17 2.66
CA SER A 80 -15.67 5.73 2.96
C SER A 80 -14.42 4.99 2.46
N GLY A 81 -13.93 5.36 1.28
CA GLY A 81 -12.91 4.62 0.55
C GLY A 81 -13.43 3.38 -0.20
N ASP A 82 -14.74 3.09 -0.14
CA ASP A 82 -15.32 1.87 -0.72
C ASP A 82 -15.35 1.91 -2.26
N GLY A 83 -15.66 3.08 -2.84
CA GLY A 83 -15.58 3.30 -4.30
C GLY A 83 -14.16 3.12 -4.82
N TYR A 84 -13.17 3.71 -4.13
CA TYR A 84 -11.75 3.50 -4.41
C TYR A 84 -11.38 2.02 -4.37
N ILE A 85 -11.81 1.28 -3.34
CA ILE A 85 -11.52 -0.14 -3.25
C ILE A 85 -12.14 -0.90 -4.43
N SER A 86 -13.40 -0.64 -4.73
CA SER A 86 -14.16 -1.31 -5.79
C SER A 86 -13.59 -1.04 -7.18
N HIS A 87 -13.30 0.21 -7.53
CA HIS A 87 -12.86 0.57 -8.88
C HIS A 87 -11.36 0.45 -9.09
N VAL A 88 -10.53 0.91 -8.15
CA VAL A 88 -9.07 0.81 -8.30
C VAL A 88 -8.62 -0.63 -8.18
N PHE A 89 -9.09 -1.38 -7.20
CA PHE A 89 -8.44 -2.65 -6.89
C PHE A 89 -9.18 -3.87 -7.41
N TYR A 90 -10.51 -3.83 -7.55
CA TYR A 90 -11.22 -4.89 -8.28
C TYR A 90 -11.31 -4.55 -9.78
N GLY A 91 -11.73 -3.34 -10.13
CA GLY A 91 -11.88 -2.91 -11.53
C GLY A 91 -10.58 -2.98 -12.34
N THR A 92 -9.54 -2.26 -11.93
CA THR A 92 -8.29 -2.24 -12.71
C THR A 92 -7.56 -3.58 -12.70
N SER A 93 -7.64 -4.35 -11.61
CA SER A 93 -7.12 -5.73 -11.56
C SER A 93 -7.78 -6.63 -12.60
N MET A 94 -9.09 -6.52 -12.77
CA MET A 94 -9.82 -7.27 -13.80
C MET A 94 -9.38 -6.85 -15.20
N LEU A 95 -9.22 -5.55 -15.45
CA LEU A 95 -8.75 -5.05 -16.75
C LEU A 95 -7.31 -5.46 -17.07
N LEU A 96 -6.42 -5.49 -16.07
CA LEU A 96 -5.07 -6.03 -16.21
C LEU A 96 -5.08 -7.54 -16.51
N ARG A 97 -6.00 -8.32 -15.93
CA ARG A 97 -6.15 -9.75 -16.26
C ARG A 97 -6.65 -9.98 -17.70
N LEU A 98 -7.39 -9.06 -18.29
CA LEU A 98 -7.84 -9.18 -19.70
C LEU A 98 -6.69 -9.12 -20.71
N VAL A 99 -5.57 -8.50 -20.33
CA VAL A 99 -4.37 -8.37 -21.16
C VAL A 99 -3.16 -8.78 -20.31
N PRO A 100 -2.80 -10.08 -20.31
CA PRO A 100 -1.68 -10.59 -19.53
C PRO A 100 -0.38 -9.82 -19.78
N PRO A 101 0.53 -9.81 -18.79
CA PRO A 101 1.81 -9.16 -18.96
C PRO A 101 2.60 -9.79 -20.11
N SER A 102 3.20 -8.95 -20.96
CA SER A 102 3.98 -9.37 -22.12
C SER A 102 5.14 -8.43 -22.37
N SER A 103 6.20 -8.93 -23.01
CA SER A 103 7.36 -8.10 -23.41
C SER A 103 6.98 -6.97 -24.37
N SER A 104 5.89 -7.11 -25.10
CA SER A 104 5.32 -6.11 -26.02
C SER A 104 4.35 -5.13 -25.37
N MET A 105 4.32 -5.03 -24.04
CA MET A 105 3.46 -4.08 -23.33
C MET A 105 3.79 -2.62 -23.72
N SER A 106 2.75 -1.82 -24.01
CA SER A 106 2.90 -0.40 -24.35
C SER A 106 3.59 0.37 -23.19
N PRO A 107 4.32 1.45 -23.49
CA PRO A 107 4.91 2.31 -22.45
C PRO A 107 3.87 2.81 -21.45
N LEU A 108 2.68 3.15 -21.93
CA LEU A 108 1.61 3.66 -21.10
C LEU A 108 1.03 2.61 -20.13
N ARG A 109 0.83 1.38 -20.60
CA ARG A 109 0.39 0.27 -19.73
C ARG A 109 1.47 -0.14 -18.75
N ARG A 110 2.74 -0.02 -19.14
CA ARG A 110 3.88 -0.24 -18.24
C ARG A 110 3.91 0.79 -17.11
N ALA A 111 3.79 2.07 -17.45
CA ALA A 111 3.71 3.13 -16.44
C ALA A 111 2.52 2.92 -15.49
N PHE A 112 1.37 2.48 -16.02
CA PHE A 112 0.22 2.10 -15.20
C PHE A 112 0.57 0.98 -14.23
N TYR A 113 1.16 -0.10 -14.75
CA TYR A 113 1.53 -1.27 -13.97
C TYR A 113 2.44 -0.90 -12.80
N ASP A 114 3.46 -0.07 -13.02
CA ASP A 114 4.40 0.36 -11.98
C ASP A 114 3.69 1.10 -10.84
N ILE A 115 2.76 2.00 -11.16
CA ILE A 115 1.95 2.74 -10.18
C ILE A 115 1.01 1.78 -9.44
N PHE A 116 0.29 0.96 -10.21
CA PHE A 116 -0.68 0.02 -9.70
C PHE A 116 -0.04 -0.91 -8.67
N ARG A 117 1.18 -1.41 -8.92
CA ARG A 117 1.90 -2.26 -7.96
C ARG A 117 2.10 -1.62 -6.60
N VAL A 118 2.56 -0.37 -6.56
CA VAL A 118 2.82 0.33 -5.29
C VAL A 118 1.52 0.55 -4.53
N CYS A 119 0.45 0.95 -5.23
CA CYS A 119 -0.87 1.16 -4.66
C CYS A 119 -1.49 -0.15 -4.16
N GLU A 120 -1.46 -1.20 -4.97
CA GLU A 120 -2.06 -2.51 -4.69
C GLU A 120 -1.33 -3.22 -3.56
N ALA A 121 0.00 -3.18 -3.52
CA ALA A 121 0.78 -3.72 -2.40
C ALA A 121 0.41 -3.02 -1.07
N SER A 122 0.23 -1.69 -1.10
CA SER A 122 -0.16 -0.91 0.07
C SER A 122 -1.58 -1.21 0.58
N ARG A 123 -2.46 -1.72 -0.28
CA ARG A 123 -3.83 -2.12 0.08
C ARG A 123 -3.93 -3.58 0.48
N ALA A 124 -3.30 -4.48 -0.25
CA ALA A 124 -3.42 -5.92 -0.06
C ALA A 124 -2.87 -6.38 1.31
N LEU A 125 -1.86 -5.68 1.84
CA LEU A 125 -1.29 -5.97 3.15
C LEU A 125 -2.30 -5.84 4.32
N PRO A 126 -2.89 -4.64 4.59
CA PRO A 126 -3.77 -4.46 5.74
C PRO A 126 -5.08 -5.25 5.65
N HIS A 127 -5.65 -5.40 4.44
CA HIS A 127 -6.89 -6.16 4.23
C HIS A 127 -6.64 -7.66 4.12
N SER A 128 -5.39 -8.03 3.84
CA SER A 128 -4.96 -9.40 3.67
C SER A 128 -5.76 -10.15 2.62
N GLU A 129 -5.90 -9.49 1.48
CA GLU A 129 -6.61 -10.00 0.34
C GLU A 129 -5.64 -10.56 -0.70
N THR A 130 -6.14 -11.41 -1.57
CA THR A 130 -5.38 -11.84 -2.74
C THR A 130 -5.15 -10.66 -3.66
N THR A 131 -3.96 -10.60 -4.26
CA THR A 131 -3.64 -9.64 -5.32
C THR A 131 -3.26 -10.39 -6.60
N ILE A 132 -3.64 -9.84 -7.76
CA ILE A 132 -3.24 -10.39 -9.07
C ILE A 132 -1.72 -10.45 -9.22
N LEU A 133 -1.01 -9.57 -8.49
CA LEU A 133 0.44 -9.43 -8.54
C LEU A 133 1.18 -10.63 -7.91
N SER A 134 0.48 -11.45 -7.11
CA SER A 134 1.00 -12.71 -6.57
C SER A 134 0.80 -13.89 -7.53
N GLU A 135 0.12 -13.70 -8.68
CA GLU A 135 -0.07 -14.77 -9.65
C GLU A 135 1.24 -15.06 -10.42
N PRO A 136 1.54 -16.34 -10.75
CA PRO A 136 2.83 -16.72 -11.34
C PRO A 136 3.19 -16.02 -12.66
N THR A 137 2.21 -15.58 -13.43
CA THR A 137 2.44 -14.84 -14.69
C THR A 137 3.01 -13.44 -14.43
N TRP A 138 2.52 -12.77 -13.38
CA TRP A 138 2.97 -11.43 -13.01
C TRP A 138 4.31 -11.46 -12.27
N LEU A 139 4.54 -12.46 -11.42
CA LEU A 139 5.83 -12.67 -10.76
C LEU A 139 6.95 -12.94 -11.77
N ARG A 140 6.74 -13.86 -12.73
CA ARG A 140 7.72 -14.14 -13.78
C ARG A 140 7.99 -12.95 -14.69
N PHE A 141 6.95 -12.18 -15.00
CA PHE A 141 7.12 -10.93 -15.75
C PHE A 141 8.03 -9.98 -14.98
N GLN A 142 7.78 -9.80 -13.69
CA GLN A 142 8.57 -8.94 -12.83
C GLN A 142 10.04 -9.38 -12.71
N GLU A 143 10.29 -10.67 -12.50
CA GLU A 143 11.65 -11.24 -12.44
C GLU A 143 12.43 -10.99 -13.74
N ALA A 144 11.78 -11.21 -14.88
CA ALA A 144 12.39 -10.96 -16.18
C ALA A 144 12.72 -9.47 -16.41
N HIS A 145 11.95 -8.56 -15.82
CA HIS A 145 12.19 -7.12 -15.91
C HIS A 145 13.35 -6.69 -15.01
N GLN A 146 13.38 -7.16 -13.76
CA GLN A 146 14.46 -6.86 -12.82
C GLN A 146 15.82 -7.40 -13.29
N GLY A 147 15.84 -8.57 -13.94
CA GLY A 147 17.07 -9.15 -14.49
C GLY A 147 17.60 -8.47 -15.76
N SER A 148 16.89 -7.50 -16.32
CA SER A 148 17.23 -6.87 -17.61
C SER A 148 17.83 -5.46 -17.53
N GLY A 149 17.85 -4.85 -16.33
CA GLY A 149 18.31 -3.47 -16.14
C GLY A 149 19.68 -3.37 -15.44
N ASP A 150 20.52 -2.45 -15.90
CA ASP A 150 21.83 -2.13 -15.29
C ASP A 150 21.72 -1.42 -13.93
N HIS A 151 20.52 -0.97 -13.52
CA HIS A 151 20.33 -0.14 -12.33
C HIS A 151 19.30 -0.75 -11.38
N TRP A 152 19.69 -0.92 -10.13
CA TRP A 152 18.83 -1.45 -9.08
C TRP A 152 17.81 -0.39 -8.60
N ASN A 153 16.53 -0.77 -8.54
CA ASN A 153 15.44 0.09 -8.11
C ASN A 153 14.90 -0.36 -6.73
N PRO A 154 15.27 0.35 -5.64
CA PRO A 154 14.88 -0.05 -4.29
C PRO A 154 13.36 -0.05 -4.07
N LEU A 155 12.64 0.91 -4.66
CA LEU A 155 11.17 1.02 -4.48
C LEU A 155 10.44 -0.16 -5.12
N GLU A 156 10.95 -0.65 -6.25
CA GLU A 156 10.37 -1.76 -6.98
C GLU A 156 10.58 -3.10 -6.26
N GLU A 157 11.77 -3.32 -5.72
CA GLU A 157 12.08 -4.53 -4.97
C GLU A 157 11.34 -4.58 -3.64
N ILE A 158 11.31 -3.49 -2.85
CA ILE A 158 10.53 -3.48 -1.60
C ILE A 158 9.03 -3.64 -1.86
N THR A 159 8.52 -3.16 -2.99
CA THR A 159 7.13 -3.40 -3.41
C THR A 159 6.88 -4.88 -3.70
N THR A 160 7.87 -5.59 -4.24
CA THR A 160 7.81 -7.05 -4.44
C THR A 160 7.74 -7.76 -3.09
N LEU A 161 8.60 -7.39 -2.13
CA LEU A 161 8.56 -7.92 -0.77
C LEU A 161 7.23 -7.62 -0.06
N MET A 162 6.61 -6.46 -0.29
CA MET A 162 5.27 -6.16 0.23
C MET A 162 4.21 -7.13 -0.33
N ILE A 163 4.25 -7.45 -1.62
CA ILE A 163 3.32 -8.40 -2.26
C ILE A 163 3.52 -9.80 -1.70
N GLU A 164 4.77 -10.26 -1.56
CA GLU A 164 5.09 -11.54 -0.95
C GLU A 164 4.63 -11.62 0.51
N THR A 165 4.82 -10.53 1.27
CA THR A 165 4.36 -10.43 2.66
C THR A 165 2.83 -10.47 2.75
N SER A 166 2.11 -9.88 1.79
CA SER A 166 0.65 -9.97 1.73
C SER A 166 0.19 -11.41 1.48
N ALA A 167 0.82 -12.11 0.52
CA ALA A 167 0.53 -13.51 0.24
C ALA A 167 0.83 -14.42 1.45
N PHE A 168 1.97 -14.20 2.11
CA PHE A 168 2.32 -14.85 3.37
C PHE A 168 1.23 -14.61 4.42
N ASN A 169 0.83 -13.36 4.65
CA ASN A 169 -0.15 -13.01 5.67
C ASN A 169 -1.53 -13.65 5.44
N LEU A 170 -1.99 -13.70 4.19
CA LEU A 170 -3.23 -14.39 3.83
C LEU A 170 -3.13 -15.89 4.11
N ARG A 171 -2.06 -16.55 3.65
CA ARG A 171 -1.81 -17.98 3.90
C ARG A 171 -1.76 -18.29 5.39
N SER A 172 -1.07 -17.46 6.16
CA SER A 172 -0.90 -17.64 7.59
C SER A 172 -2.24 -17.51 8.33
N ARG A 173 -3.05 -16.48 8.02
CA ARG A 173 -4.41 -16.35 8.60
C ARG A 173 -5.30 -17.54 8.26
N ASN A 174 -5.31 -17.97 7.00
CA ASN A 174 -6.14 -19.10 6.56
C ASN A 174 -5.74 -20.42 7.23
N THR A 175 -4.47 -20.57 7.60
CA THR A 175 -3.96 -21.74 8.32
C THR A 175 -4.34 -21.66 9.79
N ILE A 176 -4.06 -20.53 10.44
CA ILE A 176 -4.31 -20.32 11.88
C ILE A 176 -5.80 -20.37 12.21
N SER A 177 -6.67 -19.81 11.37
CA SER A 177 -8.12 -19.79 11.61
C SER A 177 -8.77 -21.17 11.67
N ARG A 178 -8.07 -22.21 11.20
CA ARG A 178 -8.53 -23.60 11.21
C ARG A 178 -8.02 -24.39 12.40
N ILE A 179 -7.13 -23.82 13.22
CA ILE A 179 -6.46 -24.50 14.32
C ILE A 179 -6.98 -23.94 15.66
N PRO A 180 -7.40 -24.80 16.60
CA PRO A 180 -7.81 -24.36 17.92
C PRO A 180 -6.69 -23.59 18.65
N SER A 181 -7.03 -22.52 19.37
CA SER A 181 -6.03 -21.66 20.04
C SER A 181 -5.08 -22.41 20.97
N ALA A 182 -5.55 -23.48 21.63
CA ALA A 182 -4.75 -24.30 22.54
C ALA A 182 -3.66 -25.13 21.83
N GLU A 183 -3.82 -25.37 20.53
CA GLU A 183 -2.92 -26.21 19.73
C GLU A 183 -1.94 -25.40 18.88
N LEU A 184 -2.11 -24.07 18.81
CA LEU A 184 -1.33 -23.21 17.92
C LEU A 184 0.18 -23.32 18.16
N ALA A 185 0.62 -23.34 19.42
CA ALA A 185 2.04 -23.34 19.77
C ALA A 185 2.77 -24.63 19.40
N THR A 186 2.06 -25.76 19.30
CA THR A 186 2.65 -27.07 18.99
C THR A 186 2.32 -27.55 17.58
N ASN A 187 1.46 -26.84 16.85
CA ASN A 187 1.05 -27.24 15.51
C ASN A 187 2.21 -27.11 14.49
N PRO A 188 2.59 -28.17 13.77
CA PRO A 188 3.68 -28.13 12.80
C PRO A 188 3.49 -27.08 11.69
N SER A 189 2.25 -26.83 11.26
CA SER A 189 1.96 -25.82 10.24
C SER A 189 2.25 -24.41 10.76
N VAL A 190 1.92 -24.13 12.02
CA VAL A 190 2.19 -22.84 12.65
C VAL A 190 3.70 -22.64 12.86
N LEU A 191 4.41 -23.70 13.25
CA LEU A 191 5.88 -23.67 13.34
C LEU A 191 6.54 -23.41 11.98
N CYS A 192 6.04 -24.02 10.91
CA CYS A 192 6.52 -23.76 9.55
C CYS A 192 6.28 -22.29 9.14
N LEU A 193 5.11 -21.73 9.48
CA LEU A 193 4.81 -20.32 9.25
C LEU A 193 5.73 -19.40 10.06
N ALA A 194 6.17 -19.80 11.25
CA ALA A 194 7.16 -19.08 12.05
C ALA A 194 8.49 -18.94 11.32
N VAL A 195 9.00 -20.07 10.84
CA VAL A 195 10.26 -20.15 10.08
C VAL A 195 10.17 -19.34 8.79
N ASP A 196 9.07 -19.49 8.04
CA ASP A 196 8.84 -18.71 6.82
C ASP A 196 8.77 -17.21 7.10
N GLY A 197 8.08 -16.82 8.17
CA GLY A 197 8.02 -15.44 8.62
C GLY A 197 9.41 -14.90 8.96
N GLN A 198 10.22 -15.65 9.70
CA GLN A 198 11.60 -15.24 10.04
C GLN A 198 12.46 -15.06 8.80
N ARG A 199 12.37 -16.00 7.84
CA ARG A 199 13.09 -15.88 6.56
C ARG A 199 12.67 -14.61 5.81
N LEU A 200 11.38 -14.30 5.82
CA LEU A 200 10.87 -13.07 5.21
C LEU A 200 11.40 -11.81 5.94
N GLN A 201 11.42 -11.81 7.28
CA GLN A 201 12.02 -10.72 8.06
C GLN A 201 13.50 -10.52 7.72
N GLN A 202 14.27 -11.61 7.65
CA GLN A 202 15.69 -11.56 7.25
C GLN A 202 15.87 -11.00 5.85
N THR A 203 15.02 -11.39 4.90
CA THR A 203 15.05 -10.89 3.52
C THR A 203 14.78 -9.38 3.48
N ILE A 204 13.80 -8.91 4.26
CA ILE A 204 13.49 -7.48 4.37
C ILE A 204 14.66 -6.69 5.00
N CYS A 205 15.33 -7.23 6.02
CA CYS A 205 16.52 -6.60 6.60
C CYS A 205 17.70 -6.58 5.61
N ALA A 206 17.96 -7.68 4.92
CA ALA A 206 19.02 -7.77 3.91
C ALA A 206 18.81 -6.77 2.76
N TRP A 207 17.56 -6.56 2.36
CA TRP A 207 17.20 -5.52 1.39
C TRP A 207 17.62 -4.13 1.87
N HIS A 208 17.41 -3.81 3.15
CA HIS A 208 17.79 -2.50 3.71
C HIS A 208 19.30 -2.32 3.79
N ASP A 209 20.04 -3.36 4.18
CA ASP A 209 21.50 -3.33 4.19
C ASP A 209 22.05 -3.09 2.77
N HIS A 210 21.47 -3.75 1.77
CA HIS A 210 21.77 -3.51 0.36
C HIS A 210 21.41 -2.08 -0.04
N ALA A 211 20.26 -1.56 0.39
CA ALA A 211 19.82 -0.19 0.10
C ALA A 211 20.81 0.86 0.62
N LEU A 212 21.25 0.72 1.86
CA LEU A 212 22.23 1.63 2.45
C LEU A 212 23.57 1.55 1.74
N ALA A 213 24.04 0.34 1.41
CA ALA A 213 25.28 0.15 0.67
C ALA A 213 25.20 0.80 -0.73
N TYR A 214 24.11 0.57 -1.45
CA TYR A 214 23.89 1.15 -2.78
C TYR A 214 23.86 2.68 -2.75
N LEU A 215 23.16 3.28 -1.78
CA LEU A 215 23.12 4.74 -1.63
C LEU A 215 24.49 5.33 -1.25
N SER A 216 25.27 4.62 -0.43
CA SER A 216 26.60 5.06 -0.03
C SER A 216 27.62 5.10 -1.17
N GLN A 217 27.41 4.29 -2.22
CA GLN A 217 28.27 4.23 -3.41
C GLN A 217 28.05 5.39 -4.39
N GLY A 218 27.17 6.34 -4.06
CA GLY A 218 26.92 7.53 -4.90
C GLY A 218 25.93 7.28 -6.04
N HIS A 219 25.27 6.12 -6.08
CA HIS A 219 24.22 5.85 -7.07
C HIS A 219 23.05 6.82 -6.91
N HIS A 220 22.70 7.51 -7.98
CA HIS A 220 21.64 8.53 -7.96
C HIS A 220 20.27 7.89 -8.22
N GLN A 221 19.42 7.91 -7.20
CA GLN A 221 17.99 7.63 -7.30
C GLN A 221 17.19 8.89 -6.97
N PRO A 222 15.99 9.09 -7.55
CA PRO A 222 15.12 10.18 -7.13
C PRO A 222 14.86 10.09 -5.62
N ARG A 223 15.11 11.18 -4.89
CA ARG A 223 15.03 11.19 -3.42
C ARG A 223 13.68 10.69 -2.91
N THR A 224 12.59 11.07 -3.59
CA THR A 224 11.23 10.60 -3.28
C THR A 224 11.11 9.07 -3.33
N ASN A 225 11.75 8.41 -4.31
CA ASN A 225 11.70 6.95 -4.42
C ASN A 225 12.46 6.30 -3.27
N VAL A 226 13.60 6.87 -2.87
CA VAL A 226 14.38 6.40 -1.72
C VAL A 226 13.59 6.56 -0.43
N ASP A 227 13.02 7.74 -0.18
CA ASP A 227 12.21 8.01 1.01
C ASP A 227 10.98 7.09 1.06
N LEU A 228 10.30 6.87 -0.08
CA LEU A 228 9.19 5.91 -0.17
C LEU A 228 9.64 4.47 0.09
N ALA A 229 10.78 4.05 -0.46
CA ALA A 229 11.27 2.69 -0.28
C ALA A 229 11.61 2.40 1.19
N LEU A 230 12.33 3.33 1.84
CA LEU A 230 12.64 3.24 3.28
C LEU A 230 11.37 3.30 4.14
N LEU A 231 10.39 4.13 3.76
CA LEU A 231 9.10 4.19 4.44
C LEU A 231 8.40 2.84 4.38
N LYS A 232 8.39 2.20 3.20
CA LYS A 232 7.81 0.86 3.01
C LYS A 232 8.56 -0.20 3.83
N TYR A 233 9.89 -0.16 3.86
CA TYR A 233 10.70 -1.07 4.67
C TYR A 233 10.33 -1.03 6.16
N HIS A 234 10.38 0.15 6.79
CA HIS A 234 10.04 0.28 8.22
C HIS A 234 8.60 -0.15 8.49
N THR A 235 7.68 0.20 7.59
CA THR A 235 6.28 -0.21 7.70
C THR A 235 6.13 -1.73 7.61
N LEU A 236 6.86 -2.38 6.71
CA LEU A 236 6.78 -3.81 6.46
C LEU A 236 7.31 -4.62 7.65
N LEU A 237 8.42 -4.19 8.27
CA LEU A 237 8.93 -4.82 9.50
C LEU A 237 7.96 -4.69 10.67
N LEU A 238 7.37 -3.50 10.89
CA LEU A 238 6.36 -3.30 11.92
C LEU A 238 5.11 -4.15 11.68
N PHE A 239 4.71 -4.29 10.41
CA PHE A 239 3.57 -5.10 10.00
C PHE A 239 3.84 -6.59 10.21
N LEU A 240 5.00 -7.10 9.78
CA LEU A 240 5.33 -8.53 9.88
C LEU A 240 5.50 -8.99 11.34
N SER A 241 6.02 -8.13 12.21
CA SER A 241 6.27 -8.42 13.63
C SER A 241 5.05 -8.34 14.55
N GLY A 242 3.89 -7.88 14.08
CA GLY A 242 2.70 -7.77 14.95
C GLY A 242 1.38 -7.38 14.29
N GLY A 243 1.36 -7.11 12.99
CA GLY A 243 0.16 -6.75 12.23
C GLY A 243 -0.55 -5.47 12.72
N THR A 244 -1.66 -5.12 12.09
CA THR A 244 -2.53 -3.99 12.51
C THR A 244 -3.48 -4.35 13.66
N HIS A 245 -3.73 -5.64 13.88
CA HIS A 245 -4.78 -6.14 14.77
C HIS A 245 -4.31 -7.27 15.67
N ASP A 246 -2.99 -7.42 15.90
CA ASP A 246 -2.44 -8.63 16.52
C ASP A 246 -2.99 -9.89 15.83
N SER A 247 -3.12 -9.83 14.48
CA SER A 247 -3.66 -10.93 13.67
C SER A 247 -2.86 -12.22 13.80
N PHE A 248 -1.65 -12.10 14.34
CA PHE A 248 -0.94 -13.17 15.00
C PHE A 248 -1.01 -12.87 16.48
N PRO A 249 -1.90 -13.53 17.25
CA PRO A 249 -1.65 -13.66 18.66
C PRO A 249 -0.32 -14.38 18.75
N ASN A 250 0.72 -13.57 18.95
CA ASN A 250 1.83 -13.91 19.79
C ASN A 250 2.69 -15.04 19.22
N TRP A 251 3.65 -14.66 18.38
CA TRP A 251 4.96 -15.35 18.37
C TRP A 251 5.58 -15.40 19.78
N THR A 252 4.95 -14.83 20.81
CA THR A 252 5.17 -15.12 22.21
C THR A 252 5.14 -16.64 22.40
N ASN A 253 6.33 -17.24 22.51
CA ASN A 253 6.66 -18.67 22.62
C ASN A 253 6.93 -19.41 21.29
N LEU A 254 7.03 -18.72 20.16
CA LEU A 254 7.40 -19.28 18.86
C LEU A 254 8.55 -18.48 18.23
N PRO A 255 9.48 -19.12 17.52
CA PRO A 255 10.55 -18.42 16.80
C PRO A 255 9.98 -17.81 15.50
N GLY A 256 9.17 -16.77 15.62
CA GLY A 256 8.63 -16.02 14.48
C GLY A 256 9.19 -14.60 14.38
N PRO A 257 8.72 -13.81 13.41
CA PRO A 257 9.07 -12.40 13.30
C PRO A 257 8.78 -11.60 14.56
N ALA A 258 9.81 -11.06 15.16
CA ALA A 258 9.69 -10.26 16.37
C ALA A 258 10.53 -8.99 16.25
N LEU A 259 10.04 -7.93 16.89
CA LEU A 259 10.77 -6.72 17.17
C LEU A 259 10.66 -6.46 18.66
N THR A 260 11.74 -5.99 19.26
CA THR A 260 11.73 -5.44 20.61
C THR A 260 10.91 -4.16 20.67
N GLN A 261 10.56 -3.74 21.88
CA GLN A 261 9.86 -2.47 22.06
C GLN A 261 10.70 -1.27 21.59
N SER A 262 12.02 -1.31 21.80
CA SER A 262 12.93 -0.25 21.33
C SER A 262 12.92 -0.16 19.81
N GLU A 263 13.14 -1.28 19.12
CA GLU A 263 13.11 -1.32 17.65
C GLU A 263 11.77 -0.88 17.08
N THR A 264 10.67 -1.26 17.76
CA THR A 264 9.32 -0.79 17.38
C THR A 264 9.22 0.73 17.45
N CYS A 265 9.69 1.35 18.54
CA CYS A 265 9.69 2.82 18.70
C CYS A 265 10.58 3.51 17.65
N ASP A 266 11.74 2.95 17.34
CA ASP A 266 12.67 3.48 16.35
C ASP A 266 12.05 3.47 14.95
N HIS A 267 11.45 2.36 14.54
CA HIS A 267 10.75 2.26 13.26
C HIS A 267 9.55 3.20 13.17
N VAL A 268 8.76 3.34 14.24
CA VAL A 268 7.66 4.31 14.27
C VAL A 268 8.19 5.72 14.05
N THR A 269 9.26 6.11 14.74
CA THR A 269 9.86 7.44 14.61
C THR A 269 10.32 7.71 13.17
N LEU A 270 11.03 6.75 12.57
CA LEU A 270 11.50 6.84 11.18
C LEU A 270 10.36 6.94 10.17
N ILE A 271 9.25 6.21 10.39
CA ILE A 271 8.05 6.35 9.55
C ILE A 271 7.50 7.77 9.60
N LEU A 272 7.44 8.41 10.77
CA LEU A 272 6.93 9.77 10.91
C LEU A 272 7.85 10.81 10.27
N ASP A 273 9.16 10.66 10.44
CA ASP A 273 10.18 11.53 9.83
C ASP A 273 10.13 11.45 8.29
N LEU A 274 10.04 10.25 7.75
CA LEU A 274 9.92 10.03 6.30
C LEU A 274 8.59 10.55 5.76
N SER A 275 7.48 10.30 6.46
CA SER A 275 6.15 10.79 6.06
C SER A 275 6.12 12.32 6.00
N GLU A 276 6.68 12.99 7.00
CA GLU A 276 6.79 14.44 7.04
C GLU A 276 7.66 14.98 5.88
N ARG A 277 8.81 14.34 5.63
CA ARG A 277 9.69 14.71 4.53
C ARG A 277 9.01 14.55 3.17
N ILE A 278 8.28 13.46 2.97
CA ILE A 278 7.52 13.19 1.73
C ILE A 278 6.45 14.25 1.52
N LEU A 279 5.67 14.59 2.56
CA LEU A 279 4.62 15.63 2.45
C LEU A 279 5.19 17.01 2.17
N ARG A 280 6.34 17.35 2.74
CA ARG A 280 6.92 18.71 2.63
C ARG A 280 7.77 18.91 1.38
N HIS A 281 8.41 17.86 0.89
CA HIS A 281 9.51 17.99 -0.08
C HIS A 281 9.33 17.15 -1.34
N SER A 282 8.20 16.46 -1.51
CA SER A 282 7.92 15.69 -2.72
C SER A 282 6.54 16.02 -3.29
N SER A 283 6.30 15.65 -4.54
CA SER A 283 4.97 15.66 -5.14
C SER A 283 4.16 14.41 -4.80
N ALA A 284 4.72 13.43 -4.07
CA ALA A 284 4.12 12.13 -3.91
C ALA A 284 2.71 12.20 -3.28
N PRO A 285 1.75 11.36 -3.72
CA PRO A 285 0.38 11.46 -3.27
C PRO A 285 0.28 11.05 -1.79
N GLY A 286 -0.46 11.83 -1.00
CA GLY A 286 -0.64 11.57 0.44
C GLY A 286 -1.25 10.19 0.75
N ILE A 287 -2.01 9.61 -0.18
CA ILE A 287 -2.52 8.23 -0.05
C ILE A 287 -1.41 7.19 0.17
N LEU A 288 -0.19 7.40 -0.36
CA LEU A 288 0.92 6.47 -0.16
C LEU A 288 1.33 6.34 1.33
N LEU A 289 0.92 7.30 2.16
CA LEU A 289 1.17 7.35 3.59
C LEU A 289 0.08 6.69 4.44
N PHE A 290 -1.08 6.36 3.88
CA PHE A 290 -2.17 5.74 4.65
C PHE A 290 -1.72 4.45 5.33
N PHE A 291 -1.18 3.51 4.56
CA PHE A 291 -0.69 2.26 5.14
C PHE A 291 0.42 2.48 6.20
N PRO A 292 1.52 3.20 5.91
CA PRO A 292 2.54 3.53 6.91
C PRO A 292 2.01 4.18 8.19
N LEU A 293 1.16 5.19 8.07
CA LEU A 293 0.59 5.90 9.23
C LEU A 293 -0.39 5.05 10.01
N THR A 294 -1.17 4.17 9.33
CA THR A 294 -1.99 3.17 10.01
C THR A 294 -1.12 2.24 10.84
N ILE A 295 -0.05 1.66 10.27
CA ILE A 295 0.83 0.76 11.01
C ILE A 295 1.49 1.46 12.18
N ALA A 296 2.09 2.63 11.97
CA ALA A 296 2.71 3.41 13.03
C ALA A 296 1.71 3.76 14.15
N GLY A 297 0.51 4.21 13.77
CA GLY A 297 -0.61 4.47 14.68
C GLY A 297 -0.98 3.25 15.51
N CYS A 298 -1.24 2.12 14.86
CA CYS A 298 -1.57 0.87 15.52
C CYS A 298 -0.43 0.34 16.40
N ARG A 299 0.83 0.76 16.22
CA ARG A 299 1.98 0.33 17.05
C ARG A 299 2.35 1.30 18.17
N THR A 300 1.79 2.51 18.18
CA THR A 300 2.07 3.53 19.19
C THR A 300 1.39 3.19 20.52
N ARG A 301 2.10 3.30 21.65
CA ARG A 301 1.56 3.03 22.99
C ARG A 301 0.84 4.25 23.56
N ARG A 302 0.17 4.05 24.71
CA ARG A 302 -0.57 5.11 25.42
C ARG A 302 0.33 6.22 25.96
N GLU A 303 1.52 5.85 26.42
CA GLU A 303 2.49 6.76 27.04
C GLU A 303 3.11 7.72 26.02
N ASP A 304 3.14 7.34 24.75
CA ASP A 304 3.77 8.09 23.65
C ASP A 304 2.86 9.20 23.09
N GLN A 305 2.32 10.06 23.95
CA GLN A 305 1.34 11.07 23.55
C GLN A 305 1.85 12.02 22.46
N ARG A 306 3.15 12.34 22.47
CA ARG A 306 3.79 13.16 21.43
C ARG A 306 3.75 12.48 20.05
N VAL A 307 3.97 11.16 20.02
CA VAL A 307 3.93 10.36 18.79
C VAL A 307 2.48 10.28 18.28
N ARG A 308 1.51 10.04 19.17
CA ARG A 308 0.07 10.05 18.83
C ARG A 308 -0.35 11.38 18.19
N ILE A 309 0.03 12.51 18.78
CA ILE A 309 -0.26 13.85 18.24
C ILE A 309 0.38 14.04 16.86
N ARG A 310 1.65 13.63 16.69
CA ARG A 310 2.36 13.74 15.42
C ARG A 310 1.70 12.94 14.30
N ILE A 311 1.23 11.73 14.59
CA ILE A 311 0.48 10.89 13.64
C ILE A 311 -0.81 11.58 13.18
N LEU A 312 -1.59 12.12 14.12
CA LEU A 312 -2.82 12.84 13.79
C LEU A 312 -2.53 14.07 12.94
N SER A 313 -1.48 14.84 13.28
CA SER A 313 -1.07 16.01 12.51
C SER A 313 -0.65 15.68 11.07
N LEU A 314 0.04 14.57 10.85
CA LEU A 314 0.39 14.12 9.49
C LEU A 314 -0.87 13.71 8.69
N LEU A 315 -1.84 13.05 9.32
CA LEU A 315 -3.11 12.73 8.68
C LEU A 315 -3.93 13.98 8.36
N ASP A 316 -3.91 14.99 9.23
CA ASP A 316 -4.56 16.28 8.97
C ASP A 316 -3.89 16.99 7.79
N GLN A 317 -2.57 16.91 7.63
CA GLN A 317 -1.88 17.42 6.44
C GLN A 317 -2.29 16.69 5.15
N VAL A 318 -2.42 15.36 5.20
CA VAL A 318 -2.92 14.56 4.06
C VAL A 318 -4.36 14.94 3.72
N LEU A 319 -5.20 15.16 4.74
CA LEU A 319 -6.59 15.62 4.56
C LEU A 319 -6.64 17.01 3.91
N CYS A 320 -5.84 17.96 4.40
CA CYS A 320 -5.71 19.30 3.83
C CYS A 320 -5.20 19.29 2.38
N SER A 321 -4.48 18.23 1.99
CA SER A 321 -4.03 18.00 0.61
C SER A 321 -5.11 17.42 -0.32
N GLY A 322 -6.34 17.25 0.18
CA GLY A 322 -7.51 16.84 -0.61
C GLY A 322 -7.91 15.36 -0.48
N PHE A 323 -7.19 14.56 0.32
CA PHE A 323 -7.48 13.13 0.47
C PHE A 323 -8.48 12.87 1.61
N GLY A 324 -9.78 12.92 1.29
CA GLY A 324 -10.88 12.76 2.25
C GLY A 324 -10.81 11.47 3.09
N THR A 325 -10.34 10.37 2.51
CA THR A 325 -10.16 9.06 3.18
C THR A 325 -9.19 9.11 4.38
N ALA A 326 -8.37 10.16 4.52
CA ALA A 326 -7.54 10.35 5.71
C ALA A 326 -8.36 10.36 7.02
N LYS A 327 -9.63 10.81 6.96
CA LYS A 327 -10.55 10.74 8.10
C LYS A 327 -10.81 9.30 8.55
N ARG A 328 -11.00 8.38 7.60
CA ARG A 328 -11.23 6.97 7.90
C ARG A 328 -9.99 6.30 8.51
N VAL A 329 -8.82 6.65 8.00
CA VAL A 329 -7.53 6.19 8.57
C VAL A 329 -7.38 6.69 10.01
N ARG A 330 -7.69 7.97 10.25
CA ARG A 330 -7.69 8.57 11.59
C ARG A 330 -8.63 7.86 12.56
N GLU A 331 -9.87 7.59 12.15
CA GLU A 331 -10.85 6.85 12.94
C GLU A 331 -10.34 5.44 13.30
N THR A 332 -9.76 4.73 12.33
CA THR A 332 -9.20 3.40 12.53
C THR A 332 -8.12 3.40 13.60
N ILE A 333 -7.19 4.36 13.54
CA ILE A 333 -6.12 4.48 14.54
C ILE A 333 -6.69 4.81 15.93
N LEU A 334 -7.65 5.73 16.01
CA LEU A 334 -8.30 6.09 17.28
C LEU A 334 -9.05 4.90 17.91
N GLN A 335 -9.68 4.05 17.10
CA GLN A 335 -10.30 2.81 17.56
C GLN A 335 -9.24 1.83 18.09
N CYS A 336 -8.10 1.69 17.40
CA CYS A 336 -7.00 0.85 17.86
C CYS A 336 -6.46 1.32 19.22
N TRP A 337 -6.24 2.62 19.39
CA TRP A 337 -5.82 3.19 20.67
C TRP A 337 -6.87 2.97 21.76
N SER A 338 -8.14 3.23 21.47
CA SER A 338 -9.22 3.06 22.45
C SER A 338 -9.33 1.61 22.94
N ARG A 339 -9.23 0.64 22.02
CA ARG A 339 -9.26 -0.79 22.34
C ARG A 339 -8.07 -1.19 23.21
N ARG A 340 -6.84 -0.84 22.81
CA ARG A 340 -5.62 -1.18 23.56
C ARG A 340 -5.60 -0.52 24.94
N ASP A 341 -5.96 0.76 25.02
CA ASP A 341 -5.99 1.49 26.28
C ASP A 341 -7.04 0.89 27.26
N ALA A 342 -8.08 0.23 26.75
CA ALA A 342 -9.03 -0.53 27.56
C ALA A 342 -8.45 -1.88 28.03
N GLU A 343 -7.80 -2.63 27.14
CA GLU A 343 -7.13 -3.91 27.48
C GLU A 343 -6.03 -3.73 28.55
N ASP A 344 -5.23 -2.67 28.43
CA ASP A 344 -4.18 -2.36 29.40
C ASP A 344 -4.73 -2.02 30.79
N ARG A 345 -5.89 -1.33 30.85
CA ARG A 345 -6.58 -1.04 32.12
C ARG A 345 -7.01 -2.32 32.83
N VAL A 346 -7.66 -3.24 32.10
CA VAL A 346 -8.11 -4.53 32.66
C VAL A 346 -6.92 -5.34 33.17
N ARG A 347 -5.80 -5.36 32.44
CA ARG A 347 -4.57 -6.07 32.88
C ARG A 347 -4.02 -5.50 34.18
N ILE A 348 -3.94 -4.18 34.31
CA ILE A 348 -3.46 -3.52 35.53
C ILE A 348 -4.38 -3.84 36.71
N GLU A 349 -5.70 -3.77 36.54
CA GLU A 349 -6.67 -4.09 37.59
C GLU A 349 -6.58 -5.57 38.04
N SER A 350 -6.33 -6.49 37.10
CA SER A 350 -6.14 -7.92 37.40
C SER A 350 -4.81 -8.27 38.07
N ALA A 351 -3.79 -7.41 37.95
CA ALA A 351 -2.48 -7.63 38.56
C ALA A 351 -2.37 -7.05 39.99
N VAL A 352 -3.35 -6.22 40.38
CA VAL A 352 -3.42 -5.56 41.70
C VAL A 352 -4.43 -6.27 42.64
N SER A 353 -5.24 -7.18 42.09
CA SER A 353 -6.15 -8.07 42.82
C SER A 353 -5.48 -9.41 43.08
#